data_AF-A0A3D4AGU1-F1
#
_entry.id   AF-A0A3D4AGU1-F1
#
_cell.length_a   1.000
_cell.length_b   1.000
_cell.length_c   1.000
_cell.angle_alpha   90.00
_cell.angle_beta   90.00
_cell.angle_gamma   90.00
#
_symmetry.space_group_name_H-M   'P 1'
#
loop_
_entity.id
_entity.type
_entity.pdbx_description
1 polymer ?
#
loop_
_entity_poly.entity_id
_entity_poly.type
_entity_poly.pdbx_seq_one_letter_code
_entity_poly.pdbx_strand_id
1 'polypeptide(L)'
;MWAFKPEGTKETSSYEYKQFSTIESIIPGGMGRSRIISTDQSGTLVEKDLLNFYSMVGINFGNISTNDKLIVDKINEYSIGGWELYQVTTGSSTNQSNGNTNGGIFITRYLFRKAK
;
A
#
# COMPACT_ATOMS: atom_id res chain seq x y z
N MET A 1 49.00 2.08 4.92
CA MET A 1 48.40 1.55 6.16
C MET A 1 46.90 1.80 6.08
N TRP A 2 46.08 0.75 6.06
CA TRP A 2 44.61 0.87 6.14
C TRP A 2 44.23 0.71 7.61
N ALA A 3 43.73 1.77 8.24
CA ALA A 3 43.25 1.69 9.62
C ALA A 3 41.79 1.20 9.60
N PHE A 4 41.55 0.04 10.19
CA PHE A 4 40.18 -0.41 10.50
C PHE A 4 39.57 0.55 11.51
N LYS A 5 38.48 1.22 11.14
CA LYS A 5 37.62 1.94 12.08
C LYS A 5 36.49 0.98 12.45
N PRO A 6 36.41 0.47 13.69
CA PRO A 6 35.24 -0.29 14.10
C PRO A 6 34.02 0.62 13.94
N GLU A 7 33.05 0.18 13.14
CA GLU A 7 31.73 0.80 13.11
C GLU A 7 31.22 0.78 14.56
N GLY A 8 30.95 1.97 15.11
CA GLY A 8 30.42 2.11 16.47
C GLY A 8 29.22 1.20 16.67
N THR A 9 29.06 0.68 17.89
CA THR A 9 27.96 -0.19 18.28
C THR A 9 26.65 0.28 17.66
N LYS A 10 26.14 -0.45 16.65
CA LYS A 10 24.80 -0.22 16.11
C LYS A 10 23.84 -0.38 17.26
N GLU A 11 23.29 0.73 17.75
CA GLU A 11 22.18 0.68 18.69
C GLU A 11 21.07 -0.15 18.04
N THR A 12 20.75 -1.30 18.63
CA THR A 12 19.58 -2.10 18.27
C THR A 12 18.34 -1.34 18.72
N SER A 13 17.97 -0.30 17.98
CA SER A 13 16.71 0.41 18.16
C SER A 13 15.58 -0.60 17.95
N SER A 14 14.78 -0.83 18.99
CA SER A 14 13.55 -1.61 18.84
C SER A 14 12.52 -0.75 18.11
N TYR A 15 11.87 -1.32 17.09
CA TYR A 15 10.84 -0.63 16.34
C TYR A 15 9.47 -1.25 16.62
N GLU A 16 8.45 -0.40 16.67
CA GLU A 16 7.06 -0.80 16.43
C GLU A 16 6.77 -0.68 14.93
N TYR A 17 5.91 -1.56 14.40
CA TYR A 17 5.56 -1.59 12.98
C TYR A 17 4.06 -1.48 12.77
N LYS A 18 3.67 -0.81 11.69
CA LYS A 18 2.28 -0.71 11.22
C LYS A 18 2.25 -0.77 9.71
N GLN A 19 1.16 -1.29 9.15
CA GLN A 19 0.97 -1.39 7.71
C GLN A 19 -0.44 -0.94 7.33
N PHE A 20 -0.53 -0.24 6.19
CA PHE A 20 -1.75 -0.23 5.40
C PHE A 20 -1.44 -0.78 4.00
N SER A 21 -2.45 -1.27 3.30
CA SER A 21 -2.32 -1.76 1.93
C SER A 21 -3.38 -1.14 1.03
N THR A 22 -3.03 -0.86 -0.21
CA THR A 22 -4.02 -0.59 -1.27
C THR A 22 -4.26 -1.89 -2.01
N ILE A 23 -5.52 -2.23 -2.26
CA ILE A 23 -5.94 -3.34 -3.10
C ILE A 23 -6.70 -2.73 -4.26
N GLU A 24 -6.24 -2.97 -5.46
CA GLU A 24 -6.84 -2.49 -6.69
C GLU A 24 -7.32 -3.68 -7.50
N SER A 25 -8.63 -3.75 -7.73
CA SER A 25 -9.24 -4.85 -8.46
C SER A 25 -9.56 -4.40 -9.87
N ILE A 26 -8.90 -5.02 -10.85
CA ILE A 26 -9.18 -4.81 -12.26
C ILE A 26 -10.12 -5.92 -12.70
N ILE A 27 -11.41 -5.61 -12.76
CA ILE A 27 -12.44 -6.49 -13.31
C ILE A 27 -12.99 -5.84 -14.58
N PRO A 28 -13.19 -6.62 -15.66
CA PRO A 28 -13.80 -6.12 -16.89
C PRO A 28 -15.09 -5.32 -16.64
N GLY A 29 -15.27 -4.25 -17.41
CA GLY A 29 -16.41 -3.34 -17.26
C GLY A 29 -16.36 -2.44 -16.03
N GLY A 30 -15.26 -2.43 -15.27
CA GLY A 30 -15.10 -1.53 -14.13
C GLY A 30 -15.90 -1.94 -12.89
N MET A 31 -16.25 -3.23 -12.77
CA MET A 31 -16.98 -3.78 -11.62
C MET A 31 -16.08 -4.17 -10.44
N GLY A 32 -14.79 -3.81 -10.50
CA GLY A 32 -13.84 -4.05 -9.43
C GLY A 32 -14.24 -3.32 -8.14
N ARG A 33 -13.70 -3.79 -7.01
CA ARG A 33 -13.77 -3.07 -5.73
C ARG A 33 -12.36 -2.87 -5.23
N SER A 34 -11.92 -1.62 -5.30
CA SER A 34 -10.61 -1.21 -4.84
C SER A 34 -10.74 -0.59 -3.44
N ARG A 35 -9.81 -0.88 -2.53
CA ARG A 35 -9.88 -0.48 -1.12
C ARG A 35 -8.50 -0.22 -0.54
N ILE A 36 -8.38 0.77 0.32
CA ILE A 36 -7.32 0.84 1.33
C ILE A 36 -7.76 -0.01 2.51
N ILE A 37 -6.87 -0.90 2.97
CA ILE A 37 -7.06 -1.72 4.16
C ILE A 37 -5.98 -1.42 5.19
N SER A 38 -6.38 -1.35 6.46
CA SER A 38 -5.47 -1.21 7.60
C SER A 38 -6.07 -1.87 8.83
N THR A 39 -5.29 -2.00 9.89
CA THR A 39 -5.76 -2.53 11.18
C THR A 39 -5.56 -1.46 12.25
N ASP A 40 -6.59 -1.22 13.05
CA ASP A 40 -6.49 -0.29 14.18
C ASP A 40 -5.75 -0.92 15.38
N GLN A 41 -5.64 -0.17 16.47
CA GLN A 41 -4.95 -0.63 17.69
C GLN A 41 -5.66 -1.81 18.39
N SER A 42 -6.96 -2.00 18.13
CA SER A 42 -7.75 -3.10 18.70
C SER A 42 -7.67 -4.39 17.88
N GLY A 43 -7.01 -4.35 16.72
CA GLY A 43 -7.00 -5.46 15.77
C GLY A 43 -8.17 -5.44 14.80
N THR A 44 -9.00 -4.40 14.81
CA THR A 44 -10.17 -4.29 13.93
C THR A 44 -9.75 -3.82 12.54
N LEU A 45 -10.31 -4.45 11.51
CA LEU A 45 -10.11 -4.08 10.11
C LEU A 45 -10.77 -2.72 9.83
N VAL A 46 -10.00 -1.80 9.25
CA VAL A 46 -10.47 -0.50 8.78
C VAL A 46 -10.31 -0.45 7.27
N GLU A 47 -11.42 -0.18 6.58
CA GLU A 47 -11.49 -0.09 5.12
C GLU A 47 -11.85 1.32 4.67
N LYS A 48 -11.26 1.75 3.55
CA LYS A 48 -11.64 2.96 2.83
C LYS A 48 -11.72 2.66 1.35
N ASP A 49 -12.85 2.96 0.74
CA ASP A 49 -13.05 2.70 -0.70
C ASP A 49 -12.11 3.53 -1.57
N LEU A 50 -11.68 2.90 -2.67
CA LEU A 50 -10.99 3.52 -3.79
C LEU A 50 -11.85 3.37 -5.05
N LEU A 51 -11.74 4.33 -5.95
CA LEU A 51 -12.47 4.35 -7.21
C LEU A 51 -11.81 3.42 -8.24
N ASN A 52 -12.60 2.92 -9.19
CA ASN A 52 -12.08 2.00 -10.21
C ASN A 52 -11.24 2.74 -11.26
N PHE A 53 -10.09 2.15 -11.63
CA PHE A 53 -9.23 2.69 -12.69
C PHE A 53 -9.83 2.53 -14.08
N TYR A 54 -10.70 1.55 -14.29
CA TYR A 54 -11.25 1.21 -15.60
C TYR A 54 -12.77 1.33 -15.63
N SER A 55 -13.27 1.62 -16.82
CA SER A 55 -14.67 1.60 -17.20
C SER A 55 -14.81 0.94 -18.59
N MET A 56 -16.03 0.84 -19.11
CA MET A 56 -16.25 0.37 -20.48
C MET A 56 -15.59 1.26 -21.55
N VAL A 57 -15.29 2.53 -21.24
CA VAL A 57 -14.68 3.47 -22.19
C VAL A 57 -13.16 3.58 -22.05
N GLY A 58 -12.57 2.85 -21.10
CA GLY A 58 -11.13 2.87 -20.82
C GLY A 58 -10.78 3.40 -19.43
N ILE A 59 -9.58 3.97 -19.31
CA ILE A 59 -8.98 4.40 -18.04
C ILE A 59 -9.64 5.69 -17.54
N ASN A 60 -9.96 5.74 -16.25
CA ASN A 60 -10.47 6.92 -15.57
C ASN A 60 -9.36 7.61 -14.77
N PHE A 61 -8.70 8.59 -15.38
CA PHE A 61 -7.62 9.35 -14.74
C PHE A 61 -8.09 10.22 -13.57
N GLY A 62 -9.35 10.66 -13.56
CA GLY A 62 -9.92 11.38 -12.43
C GLY A 62 -10.04 10.50 -11.19
N ASN A 63 -10.45 9.24 -11.37
CA ASN A 63 -10.48 8.24 -10.30
C ASN A 63 -9.07 7.95 -9.78
N ILE A 64 -8.09 7.80 -10.67
CA ILE A 64 -6.68 7.60 -10.29
C ILE A 64 -6.19 8.78 -9.44
N SER A 65 -6.36 10.02 -9.91
CA SER A 65 -5.93 11.21 -9.16
C SER A 65 -6.63 11.32 -7.79
N THR A 66 -7.90 10.95 -7.71
CA THR A 66 -8.65 10.92 -6.44
C THR A 66 -8.08 9.86 -5.48
N ASN A 67 -7.79 8.67 -5.99
CA ASN A 67 -7.19 7.59 -5.21
C ASN A 67 -5.79 7.95 -4.71
N ASP A 68 -4.97 8.57 -5.56
CA ASP A 68 -3.62 9.04 -5.20
C ASP A 68 -3.68 10.00 -4.01
N LYS A 69 -4.64 10.93 -4.03
CA LYS A 69 -4.88 11.84 -2.90
C LYS A 69 -5.22 11.07 -1.63
N LEU A 70 -6.12 10.09 -1.69
CA LEU A 70 -6.50 9.28 -0.52
C LEU A 70 -5.32 8.47 0.05
N ILE A 71 -4.46 7.94 -0.82
CA ILE A 71 -3.27 7.18 -0.42
C ILE A 71 -2.27 8.12 0.26
N VAL A 72 -1.99 9.28 -0.34
CA VAL A 72 -1.09 10.29 0.24
C VAL A 72 -1.63 10.81 1.57
N ASP A 73 -2.93 11.08 1.67
CA ASP A 73 -3.56 11.50 2.92
C ASP A 73 -3.36 10.45 4.03
N LYS A 74 -3.42 9.14 3.69
CA LYS A 74 -3.15 8.06 4.66
C LYS A 74 -1.68 7.97 5.07
N ILE A 75 -0.73 8.19 4.14
CA ILE A 75 0.71 8.27 4.45
C ILE A 75 0.97 9.44 5.38
N ASN A 76 0.37 10.60 5.12
CA ASN A 76 0.50 11.79 5.93
C ASN A 76 -0.10 11.60 7.33
N GLU A 77 -1.27 10.95 7.44
CA GLU A 77 -1.89 10.60 8.73
C GLU A 77 -0.90 9.82 9.63
N TYR A 78 -0.24 8.80 9.08
CA TYR A 78 0.75 8.02 9.83
C TYR A 78 2.00 8.82 10.13
N SER A 79 2.48 9.62 9.19
CA SER A 79 3.65 10.50 9.35
C SER A 79 3.44 11.53 10.47
N ILE A 80 2.27 12.16 10.54
CA ILE A 80 1.88 13.07 11.62
C ILE A 80 1.84 12.33 12.96
N GLY A 81 1.44 11.06 12.96
CA GLY A 81 1.52 10.17 14.14
C GLY A 81 2.94 9.77 14.56
N GLY A 82 3.97 10.28 13.88
CA GLY A 82 5.37 9.98 14.15
C GLY A 82 5.85 8.63 13.59
N TRP A 83 5.14 8.07 12.61
CA TRP A 83 5.56 6.87 11.91
C TRP A 83 6.39 7.21 10.67
N GLU A 84 7.52 6.56 10.49
CA GLU A 84 8.35 6.67 9.30
C GLU A 84 7.90 5.65 8.25
N LEU A 85 7.68 6.06 7.00
CA LEU A 85 7.51 5.13 5.89
C LEU A 85 8.84 4.41 5.65
N TYR A 86 8.89 3.12 5.96
CA TYR A 86 10.11 2.33 5.91
C TYR A 86 10.26 1.55 4.60
N GLN A 87 9.18 0.95 4.12
CA GLN A 87 9.21 0.12 2.93
C GLN A 87 7.88 0.16 2.18
N VAL A 88 7.96 0.15 0.85
CA VAL A 88 6.80 -0.03 -0.03
C VAL A 88 7.03 -1.31 -0.85
N THR A 89 6.08 -2.23 -0.81
CA THR A 89 6.15 -3.51 -1.53
C THR A 89 4.91 -3.71 -2.38
N THR A 90 5.09 -3.90 -3.68
CA THR A 90 4.02 -4.17 -4.64
C THR A 90 3.90 -5.65 -4.97
N GLY A 91 2.70 -6.11 -5.29
CA GLY A 91 2.45 -7.44 -5.86
C GLY A 91 1.25 -7.39 -6.80
N SER A 92 1.21 -8.30 -7.77
CA SER A 92 0.05 -8.45 -8.65
C SER A 92 -0.23 -9.92 -8.92
N SER A 93 -1.50 -10.22 -9.20
CA SER A 93 -1.93 -11.54 -9.66
C SER A 93 -3.07 -11.38 -10.65
N THR A 94 -3.12 -12.26 -11.64
CA THR A 94 -4.17 -12.29 -12.67
C THR A 94 -4.97 -13.57 -12.56
N ASN A 95 -6.29 -13.47 -12.70
CA ASN A 95 -7.15 -14.63 -12.87
C ASN A 95 -7.17 -15.02 -14.35
N GLN A 96 -6.45 -16.09 -14.68
CA GLN A 96 -6.43 -16.67 -16.03
C GLN A 96 -7.40 -17.85 -16.11
N SER A 97 -8.21 -17.88 -17.17
CA SER A 97 -9.07 -19.02 -17.50
C SER A 97 -8.97 -19.30 -18.99
N ASN A 98 -8.52 -20.50 -19.35
CA ASN A 98 -8.39 -20.96 -20.73
C ASN A 98 -7.65 -19.98 -21.67
N GLY A 99 -6.58 -19.35 -21.19
CA GLY A 99 -5.79 -18.39 -21.97
C GLY A 99 -6.34 -16.96 -22.01
N ASN A 100 -7.51 -16.71 -21.41
CA ASN A 100 -8.09 -15.38 -21.26
C ASN A 100 -7.91 -14.85 -19.83
N THR A 101 -7.58 -13.56 -19.70
CA THR A 101 -7.50 -12.87 -18.41
C THR A 101 -8.86 -12.22 -18.10
N ASN A 102 -9.54 -12.72 -17.06
CA ASN A 102 -10.86 -12.20 -16.65
C ASN A 102 -10.77 -11.19 -15.49
N GLY A 103 -9.55 -10.80 -15.11
CA GLY A 103 -9.29 -9.76 -14.13
C GLY A 103 -7.96 -9.95 -13.42
N GLY A 104 -7.63 -9.00 -12.56
CA GLY A 104 -6.42 -9.03 -11.75
C GLY A 104 -6.58 -8.24 -10.45
N ILE A 105 -5.66 -8.49 -9.54
CA ILE A 105 -5.52 -7.76 -8.29
C ILE A 105 -4.11 -7.21 -8.24
N PHE A 106 -4.00 -5.93 -7.93
CA PHE A 106 -2.76 -5.28 -7.54
C PHE A 106 -2.85 -4.97 -6.06
N ILE A 107 -1.75 -5.20 -5.35
CA ILE A 107 -1.62 -4.87 -3.94
C ILE A 107 -0.34 -4.10 -3.70
N THR A 108 -0.43 -2.97 -3.04
CA THR A 108 0.73 -2.23 -2.55
C THR A 108 0.68 -2.15 -1.04
N ARG A 109 1.74 -2.59 -0.38
CA ARG A 109 1.88 -2.60 1.08
C ARG A 109 2.84 -1.50 1.49
N TYR A 110 2.39 -0.62 2.36
CA TYR A 110 3.16 0.49 2.91
C TYR A 110 3.49 0.13 4.37
N LEU A 111 4.72 -0.29 4.61
CA LEU A 111 5.21 -0.65 5.93
C LEU A 111 5.83 0.59 6.57
N PHE A 112 5.32 0.92 7.74
CA PHE A 112 5.80 2.00 8.58
C PHE A 112 6.45 1.44 9.83
N ARG A 113 7.40 2.20 10.36
CA ARG A 113 8.05 1.90 11.65
C ARG A 113 8.12 3.15 12.53
N LYS A 114 8.19 2.93 13.83
CA LYS A 114 8.43 3.97 14.83
C LYS A 114 9.41 3.44 15.87
N ALA A 115 10.43 4.22 16.21
CA ALA A 115 11.35 3.84 17.27
C ALA A 115 10.58 3.75 18.60
N LYS A 116 10.85 2.72 19.40
CA LYS A 116 10.34 2.58 20.76
C LYS A 116 11.08 3.48 21.73
#